data_AF-A0A7Y2DPA5-F1
#
_entry.id   AF-A0A7Y2DPA5-F1
#
_cell.length_a   1.000
_cell.length_b   1.000
_cell.length_c   1.000
_cell.angle_alpha   90.00
_cell.angle_beta   90.00
_cell.angle_gamma   90.00
#
_symmetry.space_group_name_H-M   'P 1'
#
loop_
_entity.id
_entity.type
_entity.pdbx_description
1 polymer ?
#
loop_
_entity_poly.entity_id
_entity_poly.type
_entity_poly.pdbx_seq_one_letter_code
_entity_poly.pdbx_strand_id
1 'polypeptide(L)'
;MRRNLFTKLLLFTILIASFAIVPIACSSDDGGKGPVVLDPTPDPTNSNTTITATSPVVADGTTTSTVSVKLADTNGDLLTSSGGTVALAATGSASVSSVTDNSDGTYSATVTNTTAETVTISGTLGGTAITDTAEITFTEVATADPDPTNANTTIDASAPAIVEGTSTATVTVQIADTNGDLLTASGGTVELAVSGSAVVSAVTDNGDGTYTATVTDETEEAVIVTGTLDGVDITDTAEITFNPDDSNPAQEVDQSTVEVGPSMLRINSGGPEVTFGAVTFLEDQYFGDNSETFTNPSVTEIANTDMDAIYLTERVSADGPNFRGPFSYNIPVSNGTYTVKLYFAEIYWGVENPQMLEGGEGSRIFNIIMEDTEIFTGYDLFKEVGAGTATSRMYDIEVTDGELNITFQATINKPKVSAIEVFGNGTIGS
;
A
#
# COMPACT_ATOMS: atom_id res chain seq x y z
N MET A 1 -48.50 17.60 -25.55
CA MET A 1 -48.50 19.06 -25.37
C MET A 1 -47.06 19.57 -25.39
N ARG A 2 -46.78 20.73 -26.01
CA ARG A 2 -45.65 21.69 -25.80
C ARG A 2 -44.22 21.11 -25.60
N ARG A 3 -43.29 21.32 -26.57
CA ARG A 3 -42.30 22.45 -26.70
C ARG A 3 -41.14 22.35 -25.69
N ASN A 4 -39.87 22.66 -25.95
CA ASN A 4 -38.99 23.00 -27.09
C ASN A 4 -37.72 23.61 -26.43
N LEU A 5 -36.49 23.29 -26.87
CA LEU A 5 -35.31 24.20 -26.85
C LEU A 5 -34.20 23.54 -27.71
N PHE A 6 -33.89 24.03 -28.93
CA PHE A 6 -32.82 25.00 -29.27
C PHE A 6 -31.42 24.57 -28.74
N THR A 7 -30.37 24.40 -29.57
CA THR A 7 -29.55 25.44 -30.25
C THR A 7 -28.44 24.70 -31.03
N LYS A 8 -27.95 24.99 -32.26
CA LYS A 8 -28.24 25.92 -33.39
C LYS A 8 -27.60 25.30 -34.67
N LEU A 9 -27.91 25.82 -35.87
CA LEU A 9 -27.11 25.69 -37.10
C LEU A 9 -27.20 27.02 -37.86
N LEU A 10 -26.08 27.55 -38.39
CA LEU A 10 -26.08 28.82 -39.14
C LEU A 10 -25.59 28.60 -40.58
N LEU A 11 -26.48 28.92 -41.52
CA LEU A 11 -26.26 28.91 -42.97
C LEU A 11 -26.04 30.36 -43.43
N PHE A 12 -25.24 30.60 -44.47
CA PHE A 12 -25.10 31.95 -45.05
C PHE A 12 -25.17 31.92 -46.58
N THR A 13 -25.86 32.91 -47.16
CA THR A 13 -26.23 32.96 -48.58
C THR A 13 -25.89 34.32 -49.22
N ILE A 14 -25.04 34.26 -50.26
CA ILE A 14 -25.26 34.78 -51.63
C ILE A 14 -25.71 36.26 -51.85
N LEU A 15 -24.86 36.97 -52.62
CA LEU A 15 -25.11 38.01 -53.64
C LEU A 15 -25.50 39.46 -53.24
N ILE A 16 -24.66 40.41 -53.67
CA ILE A 16 -25.04 41.77 -54.09
C ILE A 16 -24.29 42.11 -55.38
N ALA A 17 -24.96 42.79 -56.33
CA ALA A 17 -24.35 43.39 -57.51
C ALA A 17 -24.91 44.81 -57.72
N SER A 18 -24.09 45.77 -58.17
CA SER A 18 -24.55 47.06 -58.70
C SER A 18 -23.48 47.73 -59.60
N PHE A 19 -23.90 48.64 -60.47
CA PHE A 19 -23.17 49.17 -61.64
C PHE A 19 -23.13 50.71 -61.62
N ALA A 20 -22.03 51.35 -62.05
CA ALA A 20 -21.98 52.74 -62.53
C ALA A 20 -20.68 53.03 -63.34
N ILE A 21 -20.69 54.09 -64.17
CA ILE A 21 -19.78 54.27 -65.32
C ILE A 21 -18.98 55.60 -65.26
N VAL A 22 -17.65 55.50 -65.42
CA VAL A 22 -16.67 56.27 -66.25
C VAL A 22 -16.81 57.82 -66.37
N PRO A 23 -15.69 58.58 -66.28
CA PRO A 23 -15.12 59.18 -67.51
C PRO A 23 -13.60 58.98 -67.67
N ILE A 24 -13.15 59.04 -68.94
CA ILE A 24 -11.75 58.93 -69.37
C ILE A 24 -11.00 60.24 -69.11
N ALA A 25 -9.74 60.14 -68.67
CA ALA A 25 -8.74 61.21 -68.80
C ALA A 25 -7.55 60.69 -69.61
N CYS A 26 -7.17 61.42 -70.65
CA CYS A 26 -6.01 61.13 -71.48
C CYS A 26 -4.84 62.01 -70.99
N SER A 27 -3.67 61.43 -70.74
CA SER A 27 -2.42 62.18 -70.59
C SER A 27 -1.27 61.33 -71.11
N SER A 28 -0.58 61.81 -72.15
CA SER A 28 0.74 61.30 -72.51
C SER A 28 1.77 61.82 -71.52
N ASP A 29 2.63 60.95 -70.98
CA ASP A 29 3.93 61.34 -70.43
C ASP A 29 4.93 60.18 -70.52
N ASP A 30 5.40 59.95 -71.74
CA ASP A 30 6.82 59.90 -72.10
C ASP A 30 7.80 59.18 -71.14
N GLY A 31 8.08 57.91 -71.44
CA GLY A 31 9.49 57.52 -71.60
C GLY A 31 10.28 57.12 -70.36
N GLY A 32 9.65 56.80 -69.23
CA GLY A 32 10.30 56.15 -68.08
C GLY A 32 10.22 54.62 -68.12
N LYS A 33 10.98 53.93 -68.98
CA LYS A 33 11.24 52.49 -68.79
C LYS A 33 12.14 52.33 -67.56
N GLY A 34 11.55 52.32 -66.36
CA GLY A 34 12.16 51.69 -65.20
C GLY A 34 12.62 50.27 -65.58
N PRO A 35 13.64 49.71 -64.91
CA PRO A 35 14.15 48.39 -65.26
C PRO A 35 12.97 47.42 -65.34
N VAL A 36 12.89 46.68 -66.45
CA VAL A 36 11.94 45.58 -66.54
C VAL A 36 12.37 44.61 -65.45
N VAL A 37 11.66 44.63 -64.33
CA VAL A 37 11.73 43.58 -63.33
C VAL A 37 11.23 42.36 -64.05
N LEU A 38 12.17 41.55 -64.53
CA LEU A 38 11.86 40.23 -65.03
C LEU A 38 11.23 39.49 -63.87
N ASP A 39 10.06 38.89 -64.11
CA ASP A 39 9.42 38.00 -63.15
C ASP A 39 10.44 36.93 -62.76
N PRO A 40 10.84 36.80 -61.47
CA PRO A 40 11.93 35.91 -61.06
C PRO A 40 11.64 34.49 -61.53
N THR A 41 12.46 33.99 -62.45
CA THR A 41 12.22 32.69 -63.09
C THR A 41 12.54 31.58 -62.09
N PRO A 42 11.54 30.82 -61.59
CA PRO A 42 11.75 29.83 -60.53
C PRO A 42 12.69 28.72 -61.01
N ASP A 43 13.70 28.39 -60.21
CA ASP A 43 14.71 27.38 -60.55
C ASP A 43 14.75 26.26 -59.50
N PRO A 44 14.17 25.08 -59.79
CA PRO A 44 14.20 23.94 -58.87
C PRO A 44 15.59 23.30 -58.72
N THR A 45 16.57 23.68 -59.55
CA THR A 45 17.94 23.19 -59.49
C THR A 45 18.91 24.15 -58.79
N ASN A 46 18.45 25.35 -58.44
CA ASN A 46 19.25 26.32 -57.71
C ASN A 46 19.53 25.84 -56.27
N SER A 47 20.75 26.04 -55.77
CA SER A 47 21.14 25.63 -54.41
C SER A 47 20.41 26.35 -53.28
N ASN A 48 19.75 27.48 -53.57
CA ASN A 48 18.90 28.21 -52.63
C ASN A 48 17.43 27.77 -52.68
N THR A 49 17.05 26.93 -53.66
CA THR A 49 15.80 26.17 -53.61
C THR A 49 16.00 24.97 -52.70
N THR A 50 15.34 24.94 -51.55
CA THR A 50 15.59 23.96 -50.49
C THR A 50 14.33 23.24 -50.03
N ILE A 51 14.51 22.01 -49.55
CA ILE A 51 13.52 21.20 -48.86
C ILE A 51 14.03 20.94 -47.44
N THR A 52 13.23 21.26 -46.44
CA THR A 52 13.56 21.02 -45.03
C THR A 52 12.43 20.27 -44.35
N ALA A 53 12.73 19.45 -43.34
CA ALA A 53 11.74 18.70 -42.59
C ALA A 53 12.10 18.64 -41.10
N THR A 54 11.09 18.57 -40.23
CA THR A 54 11.31 18.33 -38.79
C THR A 54 11.56 16.84 -38.54
N SER A 55 12.60 16.50 -37.78
CA SER A 55 13.05 15.12 -37.56
C SER A 55 13.84 15.04 -36.24
N PRO A 56 13.80 13.93 -35.49
CA PRO A 56 12.95 12.75 -35.68
C PRO A 56 11.49 12.97 -35.24
N VAL A 57 10.60 12.03 -35.56
CA VAL A 57 9.19 11.98 -35.13
C VAL A 57 8.76 10.53 -34.86
N VAL A 58 7.72 10.31 -34.06
CA VAL A 58 7.23 8.96 -33.72
C VAL A 58 6.32 8.39 -34.81
N ALA A 59 6.45 7.10 -35.10
CA ALA A 59 5.68 6.36 -36.10
C ALA A 59 4.28 5.91 -35.63
N ASP A 60 3.52 6.78 -34.95
CA ASP A 60 2.19 6.46 -34.42
C ASP A 60 1.04 6.67 -35.44
N GLY A 61 1.35 7.09 -36.68
CA GLY A 61 0.38 7.41 -37.74
C GLY A 61 -0.30 8.78 -37.61
N THR A 62 -0.15 9.49 -36.50
CA THR A 62 -0.80 10.76 -36.18
C THR A 62 0.16 11.92 -35.95
N THR A 63 1.34 11.67 -35.38
CA THR A 63 2.43 12.63 -35.20
C THR A 63 3.00 13.02 -36.56
N THR A 64 3.07 14.33 -36.81
CA THR A 64 3.46 14.89 -38.11
C THR A 64 4.87 15.46 -38.09
N SER A 65 5.66 15.11 -39.09
CA SER A 65 6.78 15.94 -39.54
C SER A 65 6.25 17.07 -40.41
N THR A 66 6.73 18.30 -40.24
CA THR A 66 6.43 19.45 -41.11
C THR A 66 7.54 19.60 -42.14
N VAL A 67 7.19 19.50 -43.42
CA VAL A 67 8.07 19.77 -44.56
C VAL A 67 7.84 21.19 -45.06
N SER A 68 8.92 21.94 -45.23
CA SER A 68 8.92 23.29 -45.82
C SER A 68 9.82 23.31 -47.05
N VAL A 69 9.25 23.69 -48.20
CA VAL A 69 9.98 23.97 -49.43
C VAL A 69 10.12 25.49 -49.58
N LYS A 70 11.29 25.96 -49.98
CA LYS A 70 11.57 27.35 -50.29
C LYS A 70 12.13 27.43 -51.70
N LEU A 71 11.56 28.28 -52.55
CA LEU A 71 12.02 28.45 -53.93
C LEU A 71 12.98 29.64 -54.08
N ALA A 72 13.98 29.45 -54.94
CA ALA A 72 14.84 30.50 -55.46
C ALA A 72 14.72 30.60 -56.99
N ASP A 73 15.13 31.73 -57.55
CA ASP A 73 15.21 31.97 -58.98
C ASP A 73 16.56 31.50 -59.56
N THR A 74 16.75 31.65 -60.87
CA THR A 74 18.00 31.31 -61.56
C THR A 74 19.23 32.11 -61.09
N ASN A 75 19.06 33.24 -60.40
CA ASN A 75 20.14 34.02 -59.80
C ASN A 75 20.45 33.58 -58.35
N GLY A 76 19.57 32.77 -57.75
CA GLY A 76 19.61 32.37 -56.34
C GLY A 76 18.86 33.33 -55.41
N ASP A 77 18.15 34.32 -55.94
CA ASP A 77 17.30 35.19 -55.14
C ASP A 77 16.02 34.45 -54.75
N LEU A 78 15.59 34.62 -53.50
CA LEU A 78 14.44 33.91 -52.96
C LEU A 78 13.14 34.50 -53.51
N LEU A 79 12.21 33.64 -53.91
CA LEU A 79 10.89 34.09 -54.34
C LEU A 79 10.14 34.72 -53.15
N THR A 80 9.32 35.73 -53.45
CA THR A 80 8.41 36.40 -52.50
C THR A 80 6.93 36.24 -52.88
N SER A 81 6.66 35.31 -53.80
CA SER A 81 5.34 34.98 -54.36
C SER A 81 5.36 33.52 -54.83
N SER A 82 4.19 32.94 -55.11
CA SER A 82 4.09 31.58 -55.68
C SER A 82 4.98 31.43 -56.92
N GLY A 83 5.78 30.37 -56.95
CA GLY A 83 6.60 29.96 -58.10
C GLY A 83 5.93 28.90 -59.00
N GLY A 84 4.66 28.57 -58.75
CA GLY A 84 3.91 27.53 -59.45
C GLY A 84 3.57 26.32 -58.57
N THR A 85 3.26 25.17 -59.19
CA THR A 85 2.81 23.97 -58.48
C THR A 85 4.00 23.17 -57.94
N VAL A 86 4.11 23.05 -56.63
CA VAL A 86 5.00 22.10 -55.96
C VAL A 86 4.26 20.79 -55.66
N ALA A 87 4.89 19.65 -55.95
CA ALA A 87 4.45 18.33 -55.48
C ALA A 87 5.58 17.66 -54.70
N LEU A 88 5.26 17.03 -53.58
CA LEU A 88 6.19 16.32 -52.71
C LEU A 88 5.94 14.81 -52.73
N ALA A 89 6.99 14.02 -52.55
CA ALA A 89 6.93 12.57 -52.45
C ALA A 89 7.95 12.06 -51.41
N ALA A 90 7.57 11.03 -50.67
CA ALA A 90 8.42 10.31 -49.74
C ALA A 90 8.84 8.94 -50.31
N THR A 91 9.99 8.44 -49.88
CA THR A 91 10.31 7.00 -49.95
C THR A 91 9.60 6.23 -48.82
N GLY A 92 9.67 4.90 -48.83
CA GLY A 92 9.12 4.06 -47.74
C GLY A 92 7.59 3.97 -47.75
N SER A 93 6.99 3.84 -46.56
CA SER A 93 5.54 3.83 -46.32
C SER A 93 4.97 5.16 -45.82
N ALA A 94 5.81 6.19 -45.66
CA ALA A 94 5.38 7.50 -45.17
C ALA A 94 4.32 8.17 -46.07
N SER A 95 3.30 8.74 -45.44
CA SER A 95 2.19 9.42 -46.11
C SER A 95 2.40 10.93 -46.10
N VAL A 96 2.39 11.56 -47.28
CA VAL A 96 2.57 13.01 -47.45
C VAL A 96 1.21 13.69 -47.68
N SER A 97 0.94 14.79 -46.98
CA SER A 97 -0.28 15.57 -47.15
C SER A 97 -0.35 16.29 -48.50
N SER A 98 -1.49 16.90 -48.80
CA SER A 98 -1.55 17.93 -49.86
C SER A 98 -0.58 19.07 -49.55
N VAL A 99 0.16 19.52 -50.57
CA VAL A 99 1.06 20.68 -50.49
C VAL A 99 0.24 21.96 -50.45
N THR A 100 0.55 22.84 -49.50
CA THR A 100 -0.01 24.19 -49.38
C THR A 100 1.00 25.20 -49.90
N ASP A 101 0.56 26.08 -50.80
CA ASP A 101 1.32 27.24 -51.28
C ASP A 101 1.05 28.42 -50.33
N ASN A 102 2.09 28.92 -49.67
CA ASN A 102 1.96 30.02 -48.71
C ASN A 102 1.88 31.40 -49.41
N SER A 103 1.96 31.43 -50.75
CA SER A 103 1.92 32.62 -51.61
C SER A 103 3.05 33.62 -51.40
N ASP A 104 4.13 33.21 -50.73
CA ASP A 104 5.30 34.03 -50.38
C ASP A 104 6.63 33.45 -50.88
N GLY A 105 6.59 32.47 -51.78
CA GLY A 105 7.76 31.71 -52.26
C GLY A 105 8.05 30.44 -51.46
N THR A 106 7.29 30.16 -50.40
CA THR A 106 7.37 28.94 -49.61
C THR A 106 6.13 28.05 -49.75
N TYR A 107 6.33 26.75 -49.51
CA TYR A 107 5.29 25.72 -49.54
C TYR A 107 5.42 24.82 -48.32
N SER A 108 4.31 24.31 -47.81
CA SER A 108 4.28 23.44 -46.64
C SER A 108 3.47 22.16 -46.87
N ALA A 109 3.88 21.07 -46.23
CA ALA A 109 3.12 19.82 -46.14
C ALA A 109 3.44 19.13 -44.81
N THR A 110 2.59 18.20 -44.38
CA THR A 110 2.88 17.29 -43.27
C THR A 110 3.14 15.87 -43.76
N VAL A 111 3.93 15.11 -43.00
CA VAL A 111 4.24 13.71 -43.28
C VAL A 111 4.00 12.89 -42.02
N THR A 112 3.26 11.79 -42.13
CA THR A 112 3.08 10.80 -41.05
C THR A 112 3.56 9.41 -41.50
N ASN A 113 3.83 8.52 -40.55
CA ASN A 113 4.12 7.11 -40.83
C ASN A 113 3.62 6.23 -39.68
N THR A 114 3.31 4.97 -39.97
CA THR A 114 3.00 3.92 -38.98
C THR A 114 4.15 2.91 -38.83
N THR A 115 5.23 3.10 -39.58
CA THR A 115 6.41 2.23 -39.59
C THR A 115 7.62 3.07 -39.20
N ALA A 116 8.48 2.51 -38.34
CA ALA A 116 9.76 3.13 -38.03
C ALA A 116 10.75 2.88 -39.16
N GLU A 117 11.18 3.97 -39.81
CA GLU A 117 12.12 3.97 -40.92
C GLU A 117 12.65 5.39 -41.15
N THR A 118 13.79 5.51 -41.83
CA THR A 118 14.24 6.80 -42.39
C THR A 118 13.72 6.93 -43.81
N VAL A 119 13.03 8.03 -44.10
CA VAL A 119 12.49 8.33 -45.43
C VAL A 119 13.10 9.60 -46.01
N THR A 120 13.36 9.60 -47.31
CA THR A 120 13.79 10.79 -48.05
C THR A 120 12.58 11.48 -48.68
N ILE A 121 12.44 12.76 -48.40
CA ILE A 121 11.46 13.65 -49.03
C ILE A 121 12.10 14.33 -50.23
N SER A 122 11.46 14.17 -51.38
CA SER A 122 11.80 14.79 -52.66
C SER A 122 10.66 15.66 -53.16
N GLY A 123 10.96 16.61 -54.04
CA GLY A 123 9.98 17.53 -54.59
C GLY A 123 10.10 17.74 -56.10
N THR A 124 9.04 18.26 -56.69
CA THR A 124 9.05 18.79 -58.06
C THR A 124 8.37 20.15 -58.11
N LEU A 125 8.84 21.03 -59.01
CA LEU A 125 8.21 22.31 -59.36
C LEU A 125 7.76 22.24 -60.82
N GLY A 126 6.44 22.32 -61.05
CA GLY A 126 5.87 22.19 -62.41
C GLY A 126 6.18 20.85 -63.09
N GLY A 127 6.52 19.81 -62.32
CA GLY A 127 6.98 18.50 -62.81
C GLY A 127 8.50 18.37 -63.00
N THR A 128 9.27 19.44 -62.87
CA THR A 128 10.75 19.39 -62.86
C THR A 128 11.25 19.08 -61.44
N ALA A 129 12.18 18.13 -61.28
CA ALA A 129 12.69 17.75 -59.97
C ALA A 129 13.40 18.91 -59.26
N ILE A 130 13.09 19.09 -57.98
CA ILE A 130 13.90 19.90 -57.05
C ILE A 130 15.15 19.08 -56.72
N THR A 131 16.32 19.72 -56.75
CA THR A 131 17.61 19.02 -56.54
C THR A 131 17.88 18.73 -55.07
N ASP A 132 17.37 19.56 -54.17
CA ASP A 132 17.48 19.36 -52.71
C ASP A 132 16.45 18.35 -52.18
N THR A 133 16.81 17.67 -51.08
CA THR A 133 15.99 16.63 -50.44
C THR A 133 16.17 16.66 -48.92
N ALA A 134 15.11 16.38 -48.16
CA ALA A 134 15.17 16.28 -46.70
C ALA A 134 15.02 14.82 -46.24
N GLU A 135 15.66 14.45 -45.13
CA GLU A 135 15.43 13.15 -44.47
C GLU A 135 14.54 13.31 -43.22
N ILE A 136 13.62 12.37 -43.02
CA ILE A 136 12.84 12.24 -41.79
C ILE A 136 13.10 10.85 -41.22
N THR A 137 13.53 10.78 -39.96
CA THR A 137 13.63 9.52 -39.22
C THR A 137 12.38 9.34 -38.38
N PHE A 138 11.57 8.35 -38.75
CA PHE A 138 10.45 7.88 -37.94
C PHE A 138 10.96 6.84 -36.94
N THR A 139 10.80 7.10 -35.65
CA THR A 139 11.15 6.17 -34.57
C THR A 139 9.98 5.27 -34.21
N GLU A 140 10.25 4.10 -33.64
CA GLU A 140 9.19 3.23 -33.12
C GLU A 140 8.33 3.95 -32.07
N VAL A 141 7.07 3.53 -31.98
CA VAL A 141 6.21 3.88 -30.84
C VAL A 141 6.75 3.10 -29.65
N ALA A 142 7.14 3.79 -28.58
CA ALA A 142 7.53 3.13 -27.35
C ALA A 142 6.34 2.32 -26.81
N THR A 143 6.47 0.99 -26.82
CA THR A 143 5.57 0.08 -26.14
C THR A 143 6.12 -0.17 -24.75
N ALA A 144 5.30 -0.03 -23.71
CA ALA A 144 5.66 -0.50 -22.38
C ALA A 144 5.82 -2.02 -22.44
N ASP A 145 7.06 -2.50 -22.30
CA ASP A 145 7.42 -3.92 -22.27
C ASP A 145 7.51 -4.36 -20.80
N PRO A 146 6.51 -5.11 -20.27
CA PRO A 146 6.40 -5.42 -18.84
C PRO A 146 7.64 -6.17 -18.32
N ASP A 147 8.27 -5.66 -17.27
CA ASP A 147 9.48 -6.26 -16.69
C ASP A 147 9.25 -6.65 -15.22
N PRO A 148 9.01 -7.94 -14.91
CA PRO A 148 8.82 -8.40 -13.54
C PRO A 148 10.09 -8.31 -12.68
N THR A 149 11.25 -8.10 -13.30
CA THR A 149 12.56 -7.97 -12.63
C THR A 149 13.00 -6.52 -12.42
N ASN A 150 12.19 -5.56 -12.88
CA ASN A 150 12.46 -4.13 -12.68
C ASN A 150 12.29 -3.75 -11.20
N ALA A 151 13.16 -2.89 -10.68
CA ALA A 151 13.09 -2.43 -9.30
C ALA A 151 11.85 -1.56 -8.98
N ASN A 152 11.14 -1.08 -10.00
CA ASN A 152 9.86 -0.37 -9.85
C ASN A 152 8.65 -1.31 -10.03
N THR A 153 8.85 -2.58 -10.40
CA THR A 153 7.82 -3.61 -10.26
C THR A 153 7.82 -4.06 -8.80
N THR A 154 6.71 -3.82 -8.10
CA THR A 154 6.64 -4.01 -6.64
C THR A 154 5.47 -4.89 -6.21
N ILE A 155 5.63 -5.55 -5.06
CA ILE A 155 4.58 -6.24 -4.32
C ILE A 155 4.47 -5.55 -2.94
N ASP A 156 3.37 -4.85 -2.70
CA ASP A 156 3.07 -4.23 -1.40
C ASP A 156 1.92 -4.96 -0.70
N ALA A 157 1.91 -4.95 0.63
CA ALA A 157 0.87 -5.58 1.44
C ALA A 157 0.39 -4.63 2.54
N SER A 158 -0.94 -4.50 2.66
CA SER A 158 -1.52 -3.75 3.76
C SER A 158 -1.24 -4.42 5.10
N ALA A 159 -1.17 -3.63 6.18
CA ALA A 159 -1.29 -4.17 7.53
C ALA A 159 -2.55 -5.05 7.63
N PRO A 160 -2.49 -6.25 8.24
CA PRO A 160 -3.64 -7.12 8.36
C PRO A 160 -4.76 -6.52 9.22
N ALA A 161 -6.01 -6.84 8.88
CA ALA A 161 -7.20 -6.55 9.67
C ALA A 161 -7.88 -7.85 10.09
N ILE A 162 -8.28 -7.93 11.36
CA ILE A 162 -8.86 -9.13 11.97
C ILE A 162 -10.40 -9.02 11.96
N VAL A 163 -11.08 -10.08 11.53
CA VAL A 163 -12.54 -10.24 11.61
C VAL A 163 -12.86 -11.68 11.99
N GLU A 164 -13.58 -11.86 13.10
CA GLU A 164 -14.07 -13.18 13.59
C GLU A 164 -12.98 -14.28 13.71
N GLY A 165 -11.74 -13.90 14.05
CA GLY A 165 -10.61 -14.83 14.22
C GLY A 165 -9.83 -15.14 12.93
N THR A 166 -10.17 -14.49 11.81
CA THR A 166 -9.38 -14.54 10.57
C THR A 166 -8.71 -13.19 10.35
N SER A 167 -7.39 -13.18 10.12
CA SER A 167 -6.66 -11.98 9.71
C SER A 167 -6.60 -11.90 8.20
N THR A 168 -6.80 -10.70 7.64
CA THR A 168 -6.83 -10.46 6.20
C THR A 168 -5.96 -9.26 5.84
N ALA A 169 -5.05 -9.43 4.88
CA ALA A 169 -4.28 -8.35 4.26
C ALA A 169 -4.64 -8.22 2.77
N THR A 170 -4.55 -7.01 2.22
CA THR A 170 -4.64 -6.78 0.77
C THR A 170 -3.24 -6.67 0.20
N VAL A 171 -2.91 -7.50 -0.78
CA VAL A 171 -1.69 -7.39 -1.58
C VAL A 171 -1.99 -6.61 -2.85
N THR A 172 -1.12 -5.66 -3.19
CA THR A 172 -1.14 -4.91 -4.44
C THR A 172 0.18 -5.13 -5.17
N VAL A 173 0.12 -5.59 -6.42
CA VAL A 173 1.27 -5.63 -7.32
C VAL A 173 1.16 -4.45 -8.28
N GLN A 174 2.23 -3.68 -8.45
CA GLN A 174 2.36 -2.67 -9.50
C GLN A 174 3.44 -3.13 -10.48
N ILE A 175 3.14 -3.18 -11.77
CA ILE A 175 4.12 -3.54 -12.80
C ILE A 175 4.77 -2.28 -13.38
N ALA A 176 6.09 -2.34 -13.62
CA ALA A 176 6.86 -1.38 -14.40
C ALA A 176 7.37 -2.03 -15.70
N ASP A 177 7.73 -1.20 -16.68
CA ASP A 177 8.37 -1.66 -17.91
C ASP A 177 9.90 -1.78 -17.75
N THR A 178 10.60 -2.22 -18.80
CA THR A 178 12.07 -2.34 -18.80
C THR A 178 12.79 -1.01 -18.54
N ASN A 179 12.15 0.13 -18.78
CA ASN A 179 12.71 1.46 -18.48
C ASN A 179 12.45 1.90 -17.03
N GLY A 180 11.58 1.19 -16.31
CA GLY A 180 11.11 1.51 -14.96
C GLY A 180 9.92 2.47 -14.95
N ASP A 181 9.28 2.75 -16.09
CA ASP A 181 8.05 3.52 -16.12
C ASP A 181 6.87 2.62 -15.68
N LEU A 182 6.01 3.13 -14.80
CA LEU A 182 4.88 2.36 -14.29
C LEU A 182 3.83 2.16 -15.39
N LEU A 183 3.36 0.93 -15.56
CA LEU A 183 2.30 0.63 -16.50
C LEU A 183 1.00 1.32 -16.06
N THR A 184 0.24 1.80 -17.05
CA THR A 184 -1.11 2.38 -16.88
C THR A 184 -2.20 1.51 -17.53
N ALA A 185 -1.88 0.24 -17.77
CA ALA A 185 -2.71 -0.78 -18.42
C ALA A 185 -2.22 -2.17 -17.97
N SER A 186 -3.02 -3.21 -18.17
CA SER A 186 -2.62 -4.60 -17.90
C SER A 186 -1.27 -4.95 -18.55
N GLY A 187 -0.36 -5.50 -17.74
CA GLY A 187 0.97 -5.97 -18.15
C GLY A 187 1.07 -7.47 -18.44
N GLY A 188 -0.04 -8.21 -18.41
CA GLY A 188 -0.07 -9.67 -18.51
C GLY A 188 -0.82 -10.34 -17.37
N THR A 189 -0.57 -11.63 -17.17
CA THR A 189 -1.20 -12.45 -16.11
C THR A 189 -0.34 -12.45 -14.86
N VAL A 190 -0.84 -11.97 -13.73
CA VAL A 190 -0.15 -12.10 -12.44
C VAL A 190 -0.69 -13.29 -11.65
N GLU A 191 0.21 -14.16 -11.20
CA GLU A 191 -0.08 -15.21 -10.22
C GLU A 191 0.69 -14.90 -8.92
N LEU A 192 0.03 -15.07 -7.76
CA LEU A 192 0.63 -14.86 -6.44
C LEU A 192 0.70 -16.17 -5.66
N ALA A 193 1.76 -16.31 -4.86
CA ALA A 193 1.96 -17.40 -3.91
C ALA A 193 2.37 -16.84 -2.55
N VAL A 194 2.14 -17.61 -1.49
CA VAL A 194 2.51 -17.24 -0.11
C VAL A 194 3.14 -18.44 0.59
N SER A 195 4.07 -18.18 1.51
CA SER A 195 4.60 -19.21 2.41
C SER A 195 3.63 -19.54 3.56
N GLY A 196 3.89 -20.62 4.28
CA GLY A 196 3.19 -20.92 5.53
C GLY A 196 1.82 -21.58 5.34
N SER A 197 0.90 -21.27 6.24
CA SER A 197 -0.51 -21.68 6.30
C SER A 197 -1.43 -20.74 5.52
N ALA A 198 -1.02 -19.48 5.34
CA ALA A 198 -1.78 -18.43 4.68
C ALA A 198 -2.33 -18.83 3.30
N VAL A 199 -3.49 -18.27 2.95
CA VAL A 199 -4.18 -18.53 1.69
C VAL A 199 -4.34 -17.24 0.88
N VAL A 200 -3.93 -17.26 -0.38
CA VAL A 200 -4.14 -16.15 -1.33
C VAL A 200 -5.45 -16.36 -2.10
N SER A 201 -6.22 -15.29 -2.30
CA SER A 201 -7.37 -15.27 -3.20
C SER A 201 -6.98 -15.36 -4.68
N ALA A 202 -7.97 -15.44 -5.56
CA ALA A 202 -7.75 -15.13 -6.97
C ALA A 202 -7.21 -13.69 -7.12
N VAL A 203 -6.26 -13.50 -8.04
CA VAL A 203 -5.72 -12.19 -8.41
C VAL A 203 -6.70 -11.47 -9.34
N THR A 204 -6.92 -10.18 -9.08
CA THR A 204 -7.73 -9.28 -9.91
C THR A 204 -6.82 -8.27 -10.60
N ASP A 205 -6.79 -8.29 -11.93
CA ASP A 205 -6.21 -7.22 -12.75
C ASP A 205 -7.14 -6.01 -12.75
N ASN A 206 -6.64 -4.85 -12.30
CA ASN A 206 -7.42 -3.62 -12.22
C ASN A 206 -7.50 -2.88 -13.57
N GLY A 207 -6.72 -3.31 -14.58
CA GLY A 207 -6.68 -2.74 -15.91
C GLY A 207 -5.87 -1.44 -16.02
N ASP A 208 -5.18 -1.04 -14.96
CA ASP A 208 -4.40 0.20 -14.84
C ASP A 208 -2.92 -0.03 -14.53
N GLY A 209 -2.42 -1.26 -14.67
CA GLY A 209 -1.06 -1.67 -14.33
C GLY A 209 -0.91 -2.22 -12.91
N THR A 210 -1.96 -2.14 -12.10
CA THR A 210 -2.02 -2.78 -10.77
C THR A 210 -2.86 -4.05 -10.75
N TYR A 211 -2.49 -4.95 -9.85
CA TYR A 211 -3.19 -6.20 -9.57
C TYR A 211 -3.42 -6.32 -8.07
N THR A 212 -4.55 -6.90 -7.66
CA THR A 212 -4.89 -7.04 -6.23
C THR A 212 -5.34 -8.46 -5.87
N ALA A 213 -5.00 -8.89 -4.67
CA ALA A 213 -5.50 -10.11 -4.05
C ALA A 213 -5.62 -9.91 -2.53
N THR A 214 -6.41 -10.73 -1.86
CA THR A 214 -6.41 -10.82 -0.39
C THR A 214 -5.63 -12.04 0.06
N VAL A 215 -4.80 -11.88 1.09
CA VAL A 215 -4.15 -12.99 1.80
C VAL A 215 -4.82 -13.12 3.16
N THR A 216 -5.23 -14.33 3.53
CA THR A 216 -5.95 -14.64 4.77
C THR A 216 -5.25 -15.74 5.57
N ASP A 217 -5.21 -15.61 6.89
CA ASP A 217 -4.71 -16.64 7.80
C ASP A 217 -5.56 -16.74 9.09
N GLU A 218 -5.52 -17.93 9.69
CA GLU A 218 -6.10 -18.28 11.00
C GLU A 218 -4.99 -18.70 12.01
N THR A 219 -3.72 -18.69 11.60
CA THR A 219 -2.54 -18.97 12.42
C THR A 219 -1.66 -17.72 12.62
N GLU A 220 -1.01 -17.62 13.79
CA GLU A 220 0.01 -16.59 14.04
C GLU A 220 1.34 -16.99 13.38
N GLU A 221 1.70 -16.30 12.30
CA GLU A 221 2.97 -16.51 11.60
C GLU A 221 3.39 -15.29 10.76
N ALA A 222 4.68 -15.21 10.43
CA ALA A 222 5.20 -14.28 9.43
C ALA A 222 5.34 -15.02 8.09
N VAL A 223 4.68 -14.50 7.05
CA VAL A 223 4.67 -15.08 5.70
C VAL A 223 5.26 -14.13 4.67
N ILE A 224 5.83 -14.70 3.61
CA ILE A 224 6.35 -13.96 2.46
C ILE A 224 5.44 -14.24 1.26
N VAL A 225 4.97 -13.16 0.64
CA VAL A 225 4.23 -13.18 -0.62
C VAL A 225 5.20 -12.99 -1.78
N THR A 226 5.10 -13.89 -2.77
CA THR A 226 5.85 -13.84 -4.02
C THR A 226 4.87 -13.81 -5.20
N GLY A 227 5.34 -13.41 -6.38
CA GLY A 227 4.51 -13.39 -7.58
C GLY A 227 5.25 -13.76 -8.85
N THR A 228 4.50 -14.01 -9.92
CA THR A 228 5.00 -14.12 -11.29
C THR A 228 4.18 -13.26 -12.24
N LEU A 229 4.78 -12.78 -13.33
CA LEU A 229 4.11 -12.16 -14.47
C LEU A 229 4.30 -13.07 -15.69
N ASP A 230 3.20 -13.56 -16.26
CA ASP A 230 3.16 -14.55 -17.35
C ASP A 230 4.11 -15.75 -17.15
N GLY A 231 4.29 -16.16 -15.88
CA GLY A 231 5.16 -17.27 -15.47
C GLY A 231 6.64 -16.93 -15.27
N VAL A 232 7.02 -15.66 -15.28
CA VAL A 232 8.36 -15.18 -14.90
C VAL A 232 8.29 -14.55 -13.50
N ASP A 233 9.19 -14.97 -12.60
CA ASP A 233 9.22 -14.49 -11.21
C ASP A 233 9.35 -12.96 -11.11
N ILE A 234 8.50 -12.35 -10.27
CA ILE A 234 8.65 -10.97 -9.83
C ILE A 234 9.77 -10.95 -8.77
N THR A 235 10.72 -10.03 -8.90
CA THR A 235 11.89 -9.97 -8.00
C THR A 235 11.59 -9.39 -6.62
N ASP A 236 10.53 -8.60 -6.49
CA ASP A 236 10.09 -8.01 -5.23
C ASP A 236 9.15 -8.96 -4.45
N THR A 237 9.10 -8.81 -3.13
CA THR A 237 8.35 -9.68 -2.23
C THR A 237 7.82 -8.89 -1.03
N ALA A 238 6.57 -9.12 -0.64
CA ALA A 238 5.99 -8.52 0.57
C ALA A 238 6.07 -9.49 1.76
N GLU A 239 6.42 -9.00 2.94
CA GLU A 239 6.27 -9.74 4.21
C GLU A 239 4.94 -9.33 4.88
N ILE A 240 4.21 -10.31 5.41
CA ILE A 240 2.99 -10.10 6.19
C ILE A 240 3.14 -10.84 7.51
N THR A 241 3.02 -10.14 8.64
CA THR A 241 2.93 -10.77 9.96
C THR A 241 1.47 -10.90 10.35
N PHE A 242 0.93 -12.12 10.28
CA PHE A 242 -0.42 -12.40 10.73
C PHE A 242 -0.43 -12.68 12.23
N ASN A 243 -1.33 -11.98 12.94
CA ASN A 243 -1.79 -12.37 14.27
C ASN A 243 -3.34 -12.37 14.20
N PRO A 244 -3.96 -13.50 13.83
CA PRO A 244 -5.41 -13.59 13.58
C PRO A 244 -6.25 -13.82 14.82
N ASP A 245 -5.64 -14.29 15.89
CA ASP A 245 -6.28 -14.33 17.19
C ASP A 245 -5.99 -13.02 17.96
N ASP A 246 -6.95 -12.56 18.76
CA ASP A 246 -6.61 -11.70 19.91
C ASP A 246 -5.86 -12.60 20.90
N SER A 247 -4.55 -12.77 20.68
CA SER A 247 -3.74 -13.76 21.41
C SER A 247 -3.98 -13.64 22.92
N ASN A 248 -4.16 -14.79 23.57
CA ASN A 248 -4.56 -14.84 24.97
C ASN A 248 -3.57 -15.66 25.80
N PRO A 249 -2.62 -15.01 26.50
CA PRO A 249 -2.38 -13.55 26.55
C PRO A 249 -1.79 -12.97 25.26
N ALA A 250 -1.85 -11.64 25.13
CA ALA A 250 -1.39 -10.88 23.96
C ALA A 250 0.14 -10.88 23.79
N GLN A 251 0.85 -11.12 24.89
CA GLN A 251 2.28 -11.42 24.98
C GLN A 251 2.48 -12.26 26.24
N GLU A 252 3.34 -13.28 26.21
CA GLU A 252 3.78 -14.08 27.36
C GLU A 252 5.29 -14.32 27.25
N VAL A 253 6.04 -14.19 28.33
CA VAL A 253 7.43 -14.67 28.40
C VAL A 253 7.44 -16.19 28.60
N ASP A 254 8.50 -16.87 28.17
CA ASP A 254 8.62 -18.33 28.31
C ASP A 254 8.31 -18.80 29.75
N GLN A 255 7.31 -19.67 29.90
CA GLN A 255 7.00 -20.28 31.18
C GLN A 255 8.14 -21.22 31.63
N SER A 256 8.43 -21.18 32.93
CA SER A 256 9.31 -22.15 33.55
C SER A 256 8.64 -23.54 33.59
N THR A 257 9.45 -24.57 33.39
CA THR A 257 9.01 -25.98 33.34
C THR A 257 9.48 -26.80 34.53
N VAL A 258 10.32 -26.24 35.40
CA VAL A 258 10.93 -26.89 36.57
C VAL A 258 11.21 -25.82 37.64
N GLU A 259 10.88 -26.11 38.90
CA GLU A 259 11.05 -25.14 39.98
C GLU A 259 12.53 -24.97 40.40
N VAL A 260 12.96 -23.71 40.58
CA VAL A 260 14.29 -23.33 41.10
C VAL A 260 14.37 -23.59 42.61
N GLY A 261 14.44 -24.87 42.99
CA GLY A 261 14.61 -25.30 44.38
C GLY A 261 13.30 -25.55 45.14
N PRO A 262 13.35 -25.64 46.48
CA PRO A 262 12.16 -25.93 47.29
C PRO A 262 11.17 -24.76 47.31
N SER A 263 9.90 -25.08 47.53
CA SER A 263 8.86 -24.09 47.85
C SER A 263 9.19 -23.41 49.19
N MET A 264 9.35 -22.08 49.15
CA MET A 264 9.71 -21.23 50.28
C MET A 264 8.49 -20.55 50.91
N LEU A 265 7.51 -20.18 50.09
CA LEU A 265 6.32 -19.44 50.51
C LEU A 265 5.11 -19.84 49.66
N ARG A 266 3.95 -19.90 50.31
CA ARG A 266 2.64 -20.14 49.70
C ARG A 266 1.64 -19.18 50.33
N ILE A 267 0.97 -18.37 49.52
CA ILE A 267 0.00 -17.35 49.96
C ILE A 267 -1.36 -17.68 49.37
N ASN A 268 -2.39 -17.79 50.20
CA ASN A 268 -3.78 -17.88 49.76
C ASN A 268 -4.33 -16.46 49.52
N SER A 269 -4.35 -15.99 48.28
CA SER A 269 -4.69 -14.60 47.97
C SER A 269 -6.17 -14.32 48.25
N GLY A 270 -6.43 -13.25 48.99
CA GLY A 270 -7.75 -12.88 49.50
C GLY A 270 -8.27 -13.76 50.65
N GLY A 271 -7.51 -14.75 51.11
CA GLY A 271 -8.01 -15.82 51.98
C GLY A 271 -7.23 -16.07 53.28
N PRO A 272 -7.80 -16.88 54.19
CA PRO A 272 -7.13 -17.36 55.40
C PRO A 272 -6.13 -18.48 55.08
N GLU A 273 -5.36 -18.91 56.08
CA GLU A 273 -4.52 -20.12 55.96
C GLU A 273 -5.36 -21.36 55.59
N VAL A 274 -4.87 -22.13 54.61
CA VAL A 274 -5.49 -23.36 54.11
C VAL A 274 -4.44 -24.48 54.11
N THR A 275 -4.78 -25.63 54.68
CA THR A 275 -3.93 -26.83 54.65
C THR A 275 -4.62 -27.97 53.92
N PHE A 276 -3.96 -28.49 52.87
CA PHE A 276 -4.37 -29.65 52.10
C PHE A 276 -3.30 -30.75 52.22
N GLY A 277 -3.59 -31.77 53.05
CA GLY A 277 -2.66 -32.86 53.32
C GLY A 277 -1.38 -32.38 54.01
N ALA A 278 -0.28 -32.31 53.25
CA ALA A 278 1.03 -31.83 53.71
C ALA A 278 1.41 -30.45 53.14
N VAL A 279 0.53 -29.83 52.35
CA VAL A 279 0.72 -28.52 51.73
C VAL A 279 -0.09 -27.49 52.52
N THR A 280 0.55 -26.40 52.96
CA THR A 280 -0.11 -25.28 53.62
C THR A 280 0.14 -24.01 52.82
N PHE A 281 -0.94 -23.32 52.44
CA PHE A 281 -0.91 -21.94 51.99
C PHE A 281 -1.23 -21.06 53.19
N LEU A 282 -0.36 -20.10 53.50
CA LEU A 282 -0.54 -19.16 54.60
C LEU A 282 -1.66 -18.16 54.27
N GLU A 283 -2.17 -17.49 55.31
CA GLU A 283 -3.09 -16.36 55.11
C GLU A 283 -2.45 -15.24 54.28
N ASP A 284 -3.29 -14.47 53.61
CA ASP A 284 -2.87 -13.43 52.67
C ASP A 284 -2.01 -12.33 53.31
N GLN A 285 -0.91 -11.99 52.66
CA GLN A 285 0.16 -11.15 53.20
C GLN A 285 1.00 -10.53 52.08
N TYR A 286 1.82 -9.52 52.41
CA TYR A 286 2.70 -8.81 51.47
C TYR A 286 1.99 -8.04 50.32
N PHE A 287 0.68 -7.80 50.40
CA PHE A 287 -0.07 -7.07 49.38
C PHE A 287 0.00 -5.54 49.54
N GLY A 288 -0.07 -4.80 48.42
CA GLY A 288 -0.10 -3.34 48.38
C GLY A 288 -1.49 -2.70 48.59
N ASP A 289 -1.51 -1.40 48.91
CA ASP A 289 -2.69 -0.65 49.40
C ASP A 289 -3.92 -0.66 48.47
N ASN A 290 -3.74 -0.65 47.14
CA ASN A 290 -4.86 -0.57 46.18
C ASN A 290 -5.52 -1.94 45.95
N SER A 291 -5.76 -2.73 46.99
CA SER A 291 -6.30 -4.08 46.89
C SER A 291 -7.37 -4.43 47.93
N GLU A 292 -8.23 -5.38 47.58
CA GLU A 292 -9.27 -5.92 48.44
C GLU A 292 -9.42 -7.43 48.21
N THR A 293 -10.09 -8.11 49.14
CA THR A 293 -10.40 -9.54 49.06
C THR A 293 -11.76 -9.75 48.39
N PHE A 294 -11.85 -10.67 47.43
CA PHE A 294 -13.13 -11.09 46.85
C PHE A 294 -13.38 -12.59 47.05
N THR A 295 -14.65 -12.94 47.23
CA THR A 295 -15.17 -14.31 47.29
C THR A 295 -16.55 -14.34 46.65
N ASN A 296 -16.89 -15.41 45.94
CA ASN A 296 -18.23 -15.60 45.39
C ASN A 296 -18.97 -16.73 46.13
N PRO A 297 -20.03 -16.45 46.91
CA PRO A 297 -20.74 -17.48 47.68
C PRO A 297 -21.55 -18.46 46.81
N SER A 298 -21.78 -18.16 45.52
CA SER A 298 -22.43 -19.09 44.57
C SER A 298 -21.43 -20.06 43.92
N VAL A 299 -20.12 -19.91 44.13
CA VAL A 299 -19.10 -20.86 43.67
C VAL A 299 -18.59 -21.64 44.88
N THR A 300 -18.67 -22.97 44.83
CA THR A 300 -18.27 -23.86 45.94
C THR A 300 -17.32 -24.99 45.53
N GLU A 301 -17.13 -25.19 44.22
CA GLU A 301 -16.28 -26.20 43.61
C GLU A 301 -15.57 -25.55 42.41
N ILE A 302 -14.34 -25.97 42.13
CA ILE A 302 -13.49 -25.45 41.06
C ILE A 302 -12.99 -26.65 40.23
N ALA A 303 -13.27 -26.63 38.93
CA ALA A 303 -12.81 -27.67 38.01
C ALA A 303 -11.28 -27.67 37.88
N ASN A 304 -10.70 -28.82 37.50
CA ASN A 304 -9.25 -29.00 37.28
C ASN A 304 -8.36 -28.85 38.54
N THR A 305 -8.92 -29.00 39.75
CA THR A 305 -8.17 -29.03 41.01
C THR A 305 -8.86 -29.91 42.06
N ASP A 306 -8.08 -30.44 43.01
CA ASP A 306 -8.60 -31.03 44.27
C ASP A 306 -8.48 -30.05 45.46
N MET A 307 -7.96 -28.84 45.21
CA MET A 307 -7.65 -27.82 46.22
C MET A 307 -8.53 -26.58 46.05
N ASP A 308 -9.86 -26.74 45.98
CA ASP A 308 -10.82 -25.64 45.73
C ASP A 308 -10.57 -24.41 46.62
N ALA A 309 -10.24 -24.64 47.89
CA ALA A 309 -10.12 -23.62 48.92
C ALA A 309 -9.08 -22.51 48.64
N ILE A 310 -8.09 -22.73 47.75
CA ILE A 310 -7.14 -21.69 47.33
C ILE A 310 -7.58 -20.90 46.07
N TYR A 311 -8.70 -21.29 45.47
CA TYR A 311 -9.29 -20.67 44.28
C TYR A 311 -10.62 -19.97 44.56
N LEU A 312 -11.31 -20.35 45.65
CA LEU A 312 -12.56 -19.73 46.13
C LEU A 312 -12.35 -18.35 46.77
N THR A 313 -11.10 -17.96 47.04
CA THR A 313 -10.70 -16.59 47.40
C THR A 313 -9.83 -15.99 46.30
N GLU A 314 -9.87 -14.67 46.17
CA GLU A 314 -8.94 -13.92 45.32
C GLU A 314 -8.60 -12.55 45.92
N ARG A 315 -7.41 -12.06 45.59
CA ARG A 315 -7.10 -10.63 45.73
C ARG A 315 -7.33 -9.94 44.39
N VAL A 316 -8.02 -8.80 44.45
CA VAL A 316 -8.29 -7.90 43.32
C VAL A 316 -7.90 -6.48 43.67
N SER A 317 -7.85 -5.59 42.68
CA SER A 317 -7.71 -4.15 42.95
C SER A 317 -8.95 -3.58 43.65
N ALA A 318 -8.74 -2.68 44.60
CA ALA A 318 -9.80 -2.09 45.41
C ALA A 318 -10.87 -1.36 44.58
N ASP A 319 -12.09 -1.26 45.11
CA ASP A 319 -13.13 -0.37 44.58
C ASP A 319 -12.71 1.11 44.63
N GLY A 320 -13.04 1.87 43.58
CA GLY A 320 -12.73 3.29 43.48
C GLY A 320 -12.33 3.71 42.06
N PRO A 321 -11.71 4.90 41.88
CA PRO A 321 -11.28 5.37 40.56
C PRO A 321 -10.19 4.50 39.93
N ASN A 322 -9.43 3.75 40.73
CA ASN A 322 -8.31 2.90 40.32
C ASN A 322 -8.66 1.40 40.34
N PHE A 323 -9.93 1.05 40.09
CA PHE A 323 -10.43 -0.34 40.06
C PHE A 323 -9.83 -1.22 38.94
N ARG A 324 -8.90 -0.68 38.14
CA ARG A 324 -8.13 -1.43 37.13
C ARG A 324 -6.69 -1.67 37.59
N GLY A 325 -6.43 -1.50 38.88
CA GLY A 325 -5.09 -1.55 39.45
C GLY A 325 -4.27 -0.27 39.20
N PRO A 326 -2.93 -0.35 39.35
CA PRO A 326 -2.20 -1.54 39.76
C PRO A 326 -2.56 -1.97 41.19
N PHE A 327 -2.48 -3.27 41.48
CA PHE A 327 -2.20 -3.76 42.82
C PHE A 327 -0.97 -4.66 42.78
N SER A 328 -0.28 -4.81 43.91
CA SER A 328 0.97 -5.58 43.97
C SER A 328 1.03 -6.56 45.12
N TYR A 329 1.97 -7.51 45.00
CA TYR A 329 2.60 -8.22 46.10
C TYR A 329 4.09 -7.83 46.14
N ASN A 330 4.58 -7.51 47.33
CA ASN A 330 5.92 -7.02 47.62
C ASN A 330 6.56 -7.97 48.66
N ILE A 331 7.10 -9.09 48.20
CA ILE A 331 7.51 -10.21 49.06
C ILE A 331 8.99 -10.04 49.42
N PRO A 332 9.37 -9.82 50.69
CA PRO A 332 10.77 -9.63 51.06
C PRO A 332 11.54 -10.94 50.88
N VAL A 333 12.59 -10.94 50.08
CA VAL A 333 13.41 -12.12 49.77
C VAL A 333 14.90 -11.77 49.72
N SER A 334 15.80 -12.75 49.89
CA SER A 334 17.21 -12.53 49.55
C SER A 334 17.41 -12.40 48.04
N ASN A 335 18.35 -11.58 47.58
CA ASN A 335 18.69 -11.51 46.14
C ASN A 335 19.01 -12.90 45.56
N GLY A 336 18.55 -13.16 44.33
CA GLY A 336 18.76 -14.41 43.62
C GLY A 336 17.63 -14.75 42.65
N THR A 337 17.74 -15.91 42.00
CA THR A 337 16.72 -16.43 41.08
C THR A 337 15.65 -17.23 41.82
N TYR A 338 14.40 -16.99 41.46
CA TYR A 338 13.20 -17.65 42.00
C TYR A 338 12.33 -18.16 40.86
N THR A 339 11.56 -19.21 41.12
CA THR A 339 10.41 -19.56 40.28
C THR A 339 9.14 -19.12 41.01
N VAL A 340 8.30 -18.33 40.34
CA VAL A 340 7.04 -17.84 40.88
C VAL A 340 5.90 -18.49 40.13
N LYS A 341 5.02 -19.17 40.87
CA LYS A 341 3.80 -19.79 40.35
C LYS A 341 2.58 -19.02 40.80
N LEU A 342 1.79 -18.58 39.83
CA LEU A 342 0.57 -17.80 40.02
C LEU A 342 -0.63 -18.69 39.69
N TYR A 343 -1.65 -18.67 40.56
CA TYR A 343 -2.82 -19.52 40.48
C TYR A 343 -4.09 -18.69 40.20
N PHE A 344 -4.93 -19.15 39.28
CA PHE A 344 -6.11 -18.43 38.80
C PHE A 344 -7.33 -19.35 38.60
N ALA A 345 -8.52 -18.78 38.80
CA ALA A 345 -9.81 -19.31 38.34
C ALA A 345 -10.78 -18.13 38.19
N GLU A 346 -11.61 -18.07 37.15
CA GLU A 346 -12.60 -16.99 37.01
C GLU A 346 -13.85 -17.32 37.82
N ILE A 347 -14.01 -16.71 39.00
CA ILE A 347 -15.12 -16.96 39.93
C ILE A 347 -16.15 -15.82 39.99
N TYR A 348 -16.09 -14.85 39.07
CA TYR A 348 -17.07 -13.76 38.95
C TYR A 348 -17.83 -13.83 37.61
N TRP A 349 -17.11 -13.87 36.47
CA TRP A 349 -17.73 -13.87 35.14
C TRP A 349 -18.16 -15.28 34.71
N GLY A 350 -19.32 -15.38 34.05
CA GLY A 350 -19.91 -16.66 33.60
C GLY A 350 -20.43 -17.59 34.70
N VAL A 351 -20.37 -17.16 35.97
CA VAL A 351 -21.06 -17.78 37.12
C VAL A 351 -22.08 -16.82 37.71
N GLU A 352 -23.03 -17.34 38.49
CA GLU A 352 -23.89 -16.48 39.31
C GLU A 352 -23.02 -15.63 40.26
N ASN A 353 -23.18 -14.32 40.23
CA ASN A 353 -22.41 -13.35 41.00
C ASN A 353 -23.35 -12.37 41.73
N PRO A 354 -22.89 -11.65 42.78
CA PRO A 354 -23.77 -10.83 43.62
C PRO A 354 -24.52 -9.71 42.90
N GLN A 355 -24.05 -9.29 41.72
CA GLN A 355 -24.69 -8.28 40.87
C GLN A 355 -25.61 -8.87 39.78
N MET A 356 -25.71 -10.20 39.68
CA MET A 356 -26.47 -10.92 38.65
C MET A 356 -26.09 -10.51 37.21
N LEU A 357 -24.81 -10.21 36.97
CA LEU A 357 -24.31 -9.82 35.66
C LEU A 357 -23.91 -11.04 34.83
N GLU A 358 -24.29 -11.05 33.55
CA GLU A 358 -23.73 -11.97 32.57
C GLU A 358 -22.34 -11.49 32.13
N GLY A 359 -21.50 -12.41 31.65
CA GLY A 359 -20.16 -12.13 31.12
C GLY A 359 -19.47 -13.41 30.66
N GLY A 360 -18.27 -13.25 30.12
CA GLY A 360 -17.45 -14.31 29.53
C GLY A 360 -16.16 -13.72 28.95
N GLU A 361 -15.78 -14.16 27.74
CA GLU A 361 -14.65 -13.61 26.99
C GLU A 361 -14.73 -12.07 26.89
N GLY A 362 -13.58 -11.42 26.97
CA GLY A 362 -13.41 -9.97 27.04
C GLY A 362 -13.90 -9.30 28.33
N SER A 363 -14.50 -10.01 29.28
CA SER A 363 -15.09 -9.39 30.48
C SER A 363 -14.07 -9.02 31.56
N ARG A 364 -12.90 -9.67 31.56
CA ARG A 364 -11.73 -9.34 32.37
C ARG A 364 -10.48 -9.54 31.52
N ILE A 365 -9.66 -8.51 31.35
CA ILE A 365 -8.39 -8.57 30.60
C ILE A 365 -7.31 -7.86 31.41
N PHE A 366 -6.20 -8.54 31.74
CA PHE A 366 -5.15 -7.96 32.56
C PHE A 366 -3.72 -8.39 32.23
N ASN A 367 -2.77 -7.64 32.77
CA ASN A 367 -1.34 -7.77 32.57
C ASN A 367 -0.69 -8.13 33.91
N ILE A 368 0.44 -8.82 33.85
CA ILE A 368 1.32 -9.10 34.99
C ILE A 368 2.73 -8.61 34.69
N ILE A 369 3.28 -7.87 35.65
CA ILE A 369 4.65 -7.35 35.65
C ILE A 369 5.35 -7.94 36.88
N MET A 370 6.59 -8.40 36.75
CA MET A 370 7.37 -8.96 37.84
C MET A 370 8.83 -8.50 37.70
N GLU A 371 9.43 -7.95 38.75
CA GLU A 371 10.78 -7.33 38.70
C GLU A 371 10.97 -6.42 37.48
N ASP A 372 10.07 -5.43 37.32
CA ASP A 372 9.96 -4.51 36.17
C ASP A 372 9.85 -5.15 34.76
N THR A 373 9.66 -6.48 34.68
CA THR A 373 9.50 -7.23 33.42
C THR A 373 8.03 -7.50 33.14
N GLU A 374 7.54 -7.17 31.95
CA GLU A 374 6.19 -7.56 31.49
C GLU A 374 6.16 -9.07 31.22
N ILE A 375 5.66 -9.84 32.20
CA ILE A 375 5.57 -11.29 32.16
C ILE A 375 4.48 -11.74 31.19
N PHE A 376 3.32 -11.10 31.24
CA PHE A 376 2.33 -11.19 30.18
C PHE A 376 1.39 -9.98 30.14
N THR A 377 0.79 -9.74 28.97
CA THR A 377 -0.19 -8.66 28.76
C THR A 377 -1.46 -9.19 28.11
N GLY A 378 -2.60 -8.52 28.27
CA GLY A 378 -3.82 -8.88 27.54
C GLY A 378 -4.47 -10.21 27.96
N TYR A 379 -4.22 -10.72 29.16
CA TYR A 379 -4.72 -12.01 29.61
C TYR A 379 -6.21 -12.00 29.94
N ASP A 380 -6.98 -12.75 29.16
CA ASP A 380 -8.36 -13.14 29.37
C ASP A 380 -8.43 -14.57 29.93
N LEU A 381 -8.45 -14.66 31.25
CA LEU A 381 -8.59 -15.92 31.99
C LEU A 381 -9.84 -16.72 31.57
N PHE A 382 -10.94 -16.04 31.18
CA PHE A 382 -12.15 -16.73 30.75
C PHE A 382 -11.97 -17.37 29.37
N LYS A 383 -11.32 -16.67 28.42
CA LYS A 383 -11.00 -17.23 27.10
C LYS A 383 -10.04 -18.43 27.18
N GLU A 384 -9.21 -18.55 28.21
CA GLU A 384 -8.34 -19.73 28.40
C GLU A 384 -9.10 -20.96 28.94
N VAL A 385 -9.79 -20.83 30.08
CA VAL A 385 -10.32 -21.98 30.84
C VAL A 385 -11.80 -21.88 31.23
N GLY A 386 -12.47 -20.80 30.83
CA GLY A 386 -13.85 -20.49 31.21
C GLY A 386 -14.01 -20.16 32.70
N ALA A 387 -15.26 -20.11 33.15
CA ALA A 387 -15.58 -19.86 34.56
C ALA A 387 -15.35 -21.10 35.44
N GLY A 388 -14.94 -20.87 36.69
CA GLY A 388 -14.86 -21.90 37.72
C GLY A 388 -13.81 -22.99 37.46
N THR A 389 -12.84 -22.78 36.56
CA THR A 389 -11.78 -23.73 36.26
C THR A 389 -10.43 -23.21 36.76
N ALA A 390 -9.67 -24.08 37.43
CA ALA A 390 -8.31 -23.80 37.87
C ALA A 390 -7.29 -23.84 36.72
N THR A 391 -6.46 -22.81 36.64
CA THR A 391 -5.22 -22.77 35.84
C THR A 391 -4.08 -22.16 36.66
N SER A 392 -2.86 -22.30 36.17
CA SER A 392 -1.68 -21.66 36.76
C SER A 392 -0.65 -21.29 35.71
N ARG A 393 0.19 -20.30 36.02
CA ARG A 393 1.36 -19.90 35.24
C ARG A 393 2.60 -19.91 36.10
N MET A 394 3.76 -20.24 35.54
CA MET A 394 5.01 -20.38 36.27
C MET A 394 6.15 -19.67 35.51
N TYR A 395 6.92 -18.82 36.19
CA TYR A 395 7.99 -18.03 35.57
C TYR A 395 9.24 -17.99 36.45
N ASP A 396 10.41 -17.98 35.83
CA ASP A 396 11.68 -17.75 36.53
C ASP A 396 12.04 -16.25 36.49
N ILE A 397 12.46 -15.70 37.62
CA ILE A 397 12.78 -14.26 37.78
C ILE A 397 14.01 -14.05 38.66
N GLU A 398 14.78 -12.99 38.41
CA GLU A 398 15.93 -12.58 39.23
C GLU A 398 15.58 -11.36 40.09
N VAL A 399 15.68 -11.50 41.41
CA VAL A 399 15.47 -10.40 42.38
C VAL A 399 16.81 -9.80 42.79
N THR A 400 16.93 -8.47 42.71
CA THR A 400 18.23 -7.76 42.83
C THR A 400 18.30 -6.71 43.94
N ASP A 401 17.19 -6.34 44.58
CA ASP A 401 17.11 -5.32 45.62
C ASP A 401 16.72 -5.86 47.01
N GLY A 402 16.13 -7.05 47.06
CA GLY A 402 15.68 -7.73 48.28
C GLY A 402 14.16 -7.83 48.43
N GLU A 403 13.39 -7.45 47.41
CA GLU A 403 11.93 -7.52 47.40
C GLU A 403 11.45 -8.08 46.05
N LEU A 404 10.72 -9.19 46.06
CA LEU A 404 10.06 -9.72 44.88
C LEU A 404 8.76 -8.94 44.64
N ASN A 405 8.76 -8.11 43.62
CA ASN A 405 7.66 -7.27 43.20
C ASN A 405 6.83 -7.96 42.12
N ILE A 406 5.54 -8.19 42.38
CA ILE A 406 4.58 -8.74 41.42
C ILE A 406 3.43 -7.73 41.30
N THR A 407 3.23 -7.12 40.14
CA THR A 407 2.20 -6.11 39.89
C THR A 407 1.17 -6.61 38.88
N PHE A 408 -0.11 -6.40 39.19
CA PHE A 408 -1.25 -6.75 38.35
C PHE A 408 -2.02 -5.49 37.96
N GLN A 409 -2.25 -5.28 36.66
CA GLN A 409 -2.98 -4.12 36.12
C GLN A 409 -3.89 -4.53 34.96
N ALA A 410 -5.10 -3.98 34.87
CA ALA A 410 -6.11 -4.41 33.92
C ALA A 410 -6.39 -3.45 32.76
N THR A 411 -6.50 -4.01 31.57
CA THR A 411 -7.04 -3.37 30.37
C THR A 411 -8.58 -3.43 30.36
N ILE A 412 -9.20 -4.46 30.97
CA ILE A 412 -10.64 -4.56 31.20
C ILE A 412 -10.95 -5.15 32.60
N ASN A 413 -11.88 -4.51 33.33
CA ASN A 413 -12.33 -4.89 34.69
C ASN A 413 -11.19 -4.95 35.74
N LYS A 414 -11.35 -5.71 36.84
CA LYS A 414 -10.38 -5.82 37.93
C LYS A 414 -9.37 -6.94 37.63
N PRO A 415 -8.05 -6.71 37.71
CA PRO A 415 -7.08 -7.80 37.69
C PRO A 415 -7.23 -8.67 38.95
N LYS A 416 -6.74 -9.92 38.91
CA LYS A 416 -6.89 -10.87 40.03
C LYS A 416 -5.74 -11.87 40.17
N VAL A 417 -5.60 -12.43 41.38
CA VAL A 417 -4.85 -13.66 41.65
C VAL A 417 -5.51 -14.43 42.79
N SER A 418 -5.51 -15.76 42.72
CA SER A 418 -6.11 -16.64 43.74
C SER A 418 -5.10 -17.22 44.72
N ALA A 419 -3.89 -17.56 44.25
CA ALA A 419 -2.77 -17.89 45.14
C ALA A 419 -1.42 -17.60 44.48
N ILE A 420 -0.38 -17.50 45.30
CA ILE A 420 1.01 -17.31 44.88
C ILE A 420 1.89 -18.35 45.60
N GLU A 421 2.79 -18.98 44.86
CA GLU A 421 3.82 -19.87 45.42
C GLU A 421 5.20 -19.48 44.88
N VAL A 422 6.18 -19.36 45.78
CA VAL A 422 7.56 -18.94 45.46
C VAL A 422 8.51 -20.09 45.79
N PHE A 423 9.28 -20.51 44.79
CA PHE A 423 10.32 -21.52 44.91
C PHE A 423 11.70 -20.85 44.80
N GLY A 424 12.64 -21.28 45.64
CA GLY A 424 13.98 -20.67 45.69
C GLY A 424 14.91 -21.39 46.65
N ASN A 425 16.19 -21.03 46.60
CA ASN A 425 17.20 -21.42 47.60
C ASN A 425 17.54 -20.26 48.57
N GLY A 426 16.76 -19.17 48.51
CA GLY A 426 16.95 -17.97 49.33
C GLY A 426 16.25 -18.02 50.68
N THR A 427 15.97 -16.85 51.25
CA THR A 427 15.22 -16.68 52.50
C THR A 427 14.12 -15.64 52.35
N ILE A 428 12.94 -15.90 52.91
CA ILE A 428 11.89 -14.88 53.10
C ILE A 428 12.29 -13.96 54.26
N GLY A 429 12.11 -12.65 54.09
CA GLY A 429 12.33 -11.64 55.13
C GLY A 429 11.20 -11.59 56.17
N SER A 430 11.54 -11.13 57.37
CA SER A 430 10.63 -11.02 58.54
C SER A 430 9.91 -9.68 58.64
#